data_AF-A0A7S1DCH3-F1
#
_entry.id   AF-A0A7S1DCH3-F1
#
_cell.length_a   1.000
_cell.length_b   1.000
_cell.length_c   1.000
_cell.angle_alpha   90.00
_cell.angle_beta   90.00
_cell.angle_gamma   90.00
#
_symmetry.space_group_name_H-M   'P 1'
#
loop_
_entity.id
_entity.type
_entity.pdbx_description
1 polymer ?
#
loop_
_entity_poly.entity_id
_entity_poly.type
_entity_poly.pdbx_seq_one_letter_code
_entity_poly.pdbx_strand_id
1 'polypeptide(L)'
;MVNVVEWHQTQRRKGIVDTSTYANSVVSGIDTLVANQADIEDIDFINDHWAMYAIAEMAPWHSPPSIVDYAVRTAKIAAQRQIQDPSLETFGIYENRPDRGDWSATATATKSEGLCAVYSLLAEQQQQDASVVESLYRTIQYGVSYQLQAQLRLEQALYYKNPARILGAFGRSIHDSSTRNDYTQHNLGSLVCLKRVMEIREGIESLQKDTEEQRQKRLEREQEELQNYE
;
A
#
# COMPACT_ATOMS: atom_id res chain seq x y z
N MET A 1 -3.36 -6.27 -26.14
CA MET A 1 -2.83 -5.80 -24.84
C MET A 1 -3.67 -4.61 -24.43
N VAL A 2 -4.50 -4.76 -23.40
CA VAL A 2 -5.29 -3.65 -22.86
C VAL A 2 -4.30 -2.74 -22.14
N ASN A 3 -4.27 -1.46 -22.52
CA ASN A 3 -3.39 -0.48 -21.91
C ASN A 3 -3.76 -0.38 -20.42
N VAL A 4 -2.83 -0.65 -19.51
CA VAL A 4 -3.08 -0.62 -18.05
C VAL A 4 -3.55 0.78 -17.60
N VAL A 5 -3.23 1.81 -18.39
CA VAL A 5 -3.72 3.19 -18.24
C VAL A 5 -5.21 3.32 -18.61
N GLU A 6 -5.70 2.59 -19.62
CA GLU A 6 -7.13 2.59 -19.99
C GLU A 6 -8.00 1.85 -18.96
N TRP A 7 -7.49 0.81 -18.31
CA TRP A 7 -8.25 0.14 -17.24
C TRP A 7 -8.44 1.06 -16.03
N HIS A 8 -7.45 1.92 -15.72
CA HIS A 8 -7.61 3.01 -14.75
C HIS A 8 -8.61 4.10 -15.17
N GLN A 9 -9.03 4.13 -16.44
CA GLN A 9 -10.09 5.01 -16.92
C GLN A 9 -11.49 4.37 -16.93
N THR A 10 -11.63 3.04 -16.72
CA THR A 10 -12.90 2.33 -16.92
C THR A 10 -14.02 2.69 -15.95
N GLN A 11 -13.74 3.40 -14.88
CA GLN A 11 -14.68 4.28 -14.19
C GLN A 11 -13.81 5.31 -13.46
N ARG A 12 -13.26 6.33 -14.14
CA ARG A 12 -12.89 7.55 -13.39
C ARG A 12 -14.06 7.85 -12.47
N ARG A 13 -13.80 8.03 -11.18
CA ARG A 13 -14.71 8.39 -10.07
C ARG A 13 -15.56 9.63 -10.43
N LYS A 14 -16.38 9.54 -11.48
CA LYS A 14 -17.14 10.61 -12.14
C LYS A 14 -18.41 10.97 -11.36
N GLY A 15 -18.65 10.31 -10.22
CA GLY A 15 -19.86 10.47 -9.42
C GLY A 15 -19.70 11.34 -8.16
N ILE A 16 -18.47 11.55 -7.66
CA ILE A 16 -18.25 12.49 -6.57
C ILE A 16 -17.98 13.84 -7.23
N VAL A 17 -19.07 14.53 -7.54
CA VAL A 17 -19.02 15.93 -7.93
C VAL A 17 -18.46 16.70 -6.72
N ASP A 18 -17.49 17.58 -7.01
CA ASP A 18 -16.74 18.52 -6.13
C ASP A 18 -17.63 19.49 -5.31
N THR A 19 -18.92 19.18 -5.15
CA THR A 19 -19.93 20.05 -4.55
C THR A 19 -20.85 19.34 -3.57
N SER A 20 -20.65 18.04 -3.31
CA SER A 20 -21.43 17.33 -2.29
C SER A 20 -20.94 17.68 -0.88
N THR A 21 -21.88 17.82 0.07
CA THR A 21 -21.56 18.01 1.50
C THR A 21 -20.53 17.00 2.02
N TYR A 22 -20.56 15.76 1.50
CA TYR A 22 -19.63 14.70 1.89
C TYR A 22 -18.19 14.95 1.44
N ALA A 23 -17.97 15.40 0.20
CA ALA A 23 -16.62 15.72 -0.28
C ALA A 23 -15.99 16.83 0.56
N ASN A 24 -16.76 17.88 0.85
CA ASN A 24 -16.33 18.97 1.73
C ASN A 24 -16.05 18.50 3.17
N SER A 25 -16.85 17.56 3.70
CA SER A 25 -16.60 16.97 5.01
C SER A 25 -15.29 16.16 5.04
N VAL A 26 -14.99 15.39 3.99
CA VAL A 26 -13.74 14.64 3.89
C VAL A 26 -12.55 15.58 3.81
N VAL A 27 -12.59 16.59 2.93
CA VAL A 27 -11.53 17.60 2.81
C VAL A 27 -11.30 18.30 4.13
N SER A 28 -12.35 18.83 4.76
CA SER A 28 -12.24 19.52 6.05
C SER A 28 -11.70 18.61 7.16
N GLY A 29 -12.09 17.33 7.19
CA GLY A 29 -11.59 16.36 8.15
C GLY A 29 -10.10 16.07 7.97
N ILE A 30 -9.66 15.85 6.73
CA ILE A 30 -8.25 15.61 6.41
C ILE A 30 -7.40 16.87 6.64
N ASP A 31 -7.85 18.05 6.21
CA ASP A 31 -7.15 19.32 6.46
C ASP A 31 -6.96 19.55 7.96
N THR A 32 -8.00 19.32 8.75
CA THR A 32 -7.93 19.45 10.22
C THR A 32 -6.95 18.44 10.82
N LEU A 33 -6.98 17.19 10.36
CA LEU A 33 -6.04 16.14 10.80
C LEU A 33 -4.60 16.53 10.47
N VAL A 34 -4.32 16.95 9.24
CA VAL A 34 -2.98 17.35 8.80
C VAL A 34 -2.47 18.56 9.58
N ALA A 35 -3.30 19.60 9.74
CA ALA A 35 -2.93 20.79 10.51
C ALA A 35 -2.61 20.44 11.97
N ASN A 36 -3.38 19.57 12.60
CA ASN A 36 -3.17 19.14 13.99
C ASN A 36 -1.97 18.19 14.16
N GLN A 37 -1.36 17.70 13.08
CA GLN A 37 -0.24 16.77 13.10
C GLN A 37 1.05 17.37 12.52
N ALA A 38 1.00 18.60 12.00
CA ALA A 38 2.13 19.25 11.34
C ALA A 38 3.39 19.29 12.24
N ASP A 39 3.22 19.70 13.50
CA ASP A 39 4.31 19.91 14.46
C ASP A 39 4.45 18.79 15.50
N ILE A 40 3.72 17.69 15.34
CA ILE A 40 3.83 16.53 16.24
C ILE A 40 5.06 15.70 15.85
N GLU A 41 5.88 15.30 16.80
CA GLU A 41 7.05 14.43 16.59
C GLU A 41 6.64 13.02 16.11
N ASP A 42 7.50 12.34 15.34
CA ASP A 42 7.19 11.01 14.75
C ASP A 42 6.83 9.94 15.79
N ILE A 43 7.30 10.09 17.03
CA ILE A 43 6.97 9.18 18.13
C ILE A 43 5.50 9.30 18.59
N ASP A 44 4.97 10.52 18.60
CA ASP A 44 3.60 10.83 19.02
C ASP A 44 2.64 10.98 17.83
N PHE A 45 3.16 10.92 16.61
CA PHE A 45 2.40 11.06 15.38
C PHE A 45 1.35 9.96 15.21
N ILE A 46 0.16 10.38 14.79
CA ILE A 46 -0.96 9.47 14.54
C ILE A 46 -0.69 8.65 13.27
N ASN A 47 -0.42 7.36 13.46
CA ASN A 47 -0.27 6.41 12.37
C ASN A 47 -1.64 5.82 11.97
N ASP A 48 -2.51 6.61 11.34
CA ASP A 48 -3.85 6.19 10.91
C ASP A 48 -3.85 5.68 9.46
N HIS A 49 -4.28 4.44 9.26
CA HIS A 49 -4.39 3.83 7.92
C HIS A 49 -5.65 4.29 7.17
N TRP A 50 -6.71 4.70 7.87
CA TRP A 50 -7.91 5.23 7.23
C TRP A 50 -7.65 6.58 6.58
N ALA A 51 -6.81 7.41 7.20
CA ALA A 51 -6.35 8.66 6.60
C ALA A 51 -5.59 8.42 5.29
N MET A 52 -4.70 7.41 5.24
CA MET A 52 -3.99 7.05 4.00
C MET A 52 -4.97 6.71 2.86
N TYR A 53 -6.01 5.93 3.15
CA TYR A 53 -7.06 5.61 2.18
C TYR A 53 -7.81 6.83 1.69
N ALA A 54 -8.30 7.65 2.63
CA ALA A 54 -9.05 8.85 2.29
C ALA A 54 -8.23 9.78 1.40
N ILE A 55 -6.94 9.95 1.71
CA ILE A 55 -6.00 10.78 0.94
C ILE A 55 -5.79 10.23 -0.49
N ALA A 56 -5.55 8.93 -0.64
CA ALA A 56 -5.40 8.31 -1.95
C ALA A 56 -6.70 8.38 -2.79
N GLU A 57 -7.86 8.25 -2.14
CA GLU A 57 -9.16 8.35 -2.80
C GLU A 57 -9.50 9.79 -3.23
N MET A 58 -9.09 10.78 -2.45
CA MET A 58 -9.33 12.19 -2.77
C MET A 58 -8.30 12.80 -3.73
N ALA A 59 -7.09 12.24 -3.81
CA ALA A 59 -5.98 12.84 -4.55
C ALA A 59 -6.29 13.22 -6.02
N PRO A 60 -7.12 12.48 -6.79
CA PRO A 60 -7.45 12.89 -8.16
C PRO A 60 -8.22 14.22 -8.29
N TRP A 61 -8.81 14.73 -7.20
CA TRP A 61 -9.62 15.95 -7.19
C TRP A 61 -9.25 16.93 -6.06
N HIS A 62 -8.52 16.50 -5.03
CA HIS A 62 -7.97 17.36 -3.99
C HIS A 62 -6.69 16.74 -3.41
N SER A 63 -5.52 17.31 -3.76
CA SER A 63 -4.21 16.80 -3.33
C SER A 63 -3.22 17.94 -3.11
N PRO A 64 -3.45 18.84 -2.14
CA PRO A 64 -2.44 19.81 -1.78
C PRO A 64 -1.17 19.06 -1.30
N PRO A 65 0.04 19.59 -1.58
CA PRO A 65 1.29 18.91 -1.23
C PRO A 65 1.38 18.47 0.23
N SER A 66 0.89 19.29 1.18
CA SER A 66 0.87 18.99 2.61
C SER A 66 0.08 17.71 2.96
N ILE A 67 -1.00 17.41 2.23
CA ILE A 67 -1.80 16.19 2.43
C ILE A 67 -1.03 14.95 1.92
N VAL A 68 -0.37 15.07 0.77
CA VAL A 68 0.47 13.99 0.24
C VAL A 68 1.65 13.73 1.18
N ASP A 69 2.31 14.78 1.63
CA ASP A 69 3.43 14.71 2.58
C ASP A 69 2.99 14.03 3.89
N TYR A 70 1.79 14.34 4.38
CA TYR A 70 1.21 13.66 5.53
C TYR A 70 1.05 12.15 5.28
N ALA A 71 0.47 11.74 4.14
CA ALA A 71 0.31 10.33 3.82
C ALA A 71 1.65 9.60 3.72
N VAL A 72 2.65 10.22 3.08
CA VAL A 72 4.02 9.69 2.97
C VAL A 72 4.68 9.57 4.33
N ARG A 73 4.58 10.60 5.19
CA ARG A 73 5.11 10.58 6.56
C ARG A 73 4.48 9.45 7.37
N THR A 74 3.16 9.32 7.31
CA THR A 74 2.43 8.24 8.00
C THR A 74 2.92 6.86 7.54
N ALA A 75 3.15 6.70 6.24
CA ALA A 75 3.62 5.44 5.67
C ALA A 75 5.08 5.12 6.06
N LYS A 76 5.96 6.12 6.12
CA LYS A 76 7.33 5.99 6.64
C LYS A 76 7.34 5.56 8.11
N ILE A 77 6.52 6.17 8.95
CA ILE A 77 6.40 5.81 10.37
C ILE A 77 5.89 4.38 10.52
N ALA A 78 4.92 3.96 9.70
CA ALA A 78 4.47 2.57 9.71
C ALA A 78 5.59 1.59 9.32
N ALA A 79 6.42 1.91 8.33
CA ALA A 79 7.57 1.11 7.94
C ALA A 79 8.62 1.01 9.06
N GLN A 80 8.90 2.12 9.75
CA GLN A 80 9.83 2.17 10.88
C GLN A 80 9.34 1.34 12.08
N ARG A 81 8.03 1.33 12.34
CA ARG A 81 7.41 0.56 13.42
C ARG A 81 7.12 -0.89 13.04
N GLN A 82 7.50 -1.34 11.84
CA GLN A 82 7.32 -2.74 11.47
C GLN A 82 8.43 -3.61 12.08
N ILE A 83 8.08 -4.82 12.54
CA ILE A 83 9.06 -5.82 12.96
C ILE A 83 9.72 -6.39 11.70
N GLN A 84 11.00 -6.09 11.50
CA GLN A 84 11.76 -6.45 10.30
C GLN A 84 12.78 -7.59 10.52
N ASP A 85 12.88 -8.15 11.72
CA ASP A 85 13.74 -9.30 11.99
C ASP A 85 13.06 -10.61 11.52
N PRO A 86 13.56 -11.26 10.45
CA PRO A 86 12.94 -12.47 9.89
C PRO A 86 13.08 -13.70 10.79
N SER A 87 13.87 -13.63 11.87
CA SER A 87 13.98 -14.72 12.86
C SER A 87 12.82 -14.75 13.85
N LEU A 88 12.03 -13.68 13.93
CA LEU A 88 10.88 -13.58 14.82
C LEU A 88 9.61 -14.11 14.14
N GLU A 89 8.78 -14.85 14.88
CA GLU A 89 7.45 -15.29 14.40
C GLU A 89 6.51 -14.10 14.09
N THR A 90 6.80 -12.94 14.68
CA THR A 90 6.08 -11.69 14.49
C THR A 90 6.61 -10.83 13.35
N PHE A 91 7.55 -11.36 12.54
CA PHE A 91 8.08 -10.68 11.37
C PHE A 91 6.95 -10.17 10.46
N GLY A 92 6.96 -8.86 10.18
CA GLY A 92 5.99 -8.17 9.34
C GLY A 92 4.85 -7.48 10.07
N ILE A 93 4.64 -7.74 11.37
CA ILE A 93 3.64 -7.03 12.18
C ILE A 93 4.06 -5.56 12.35
N TYR A 94 3.08 -4.66 12.34
CA TYR A 94 3.29 -3.26 12.73
C TYR A 94 3.14 -3.14 14.23
N GLU A 95 4.21 -2.69 14.89
CA GLU A 95 4.25 -2.50 16.33
C GLU A 95 3.24 -1.42 16.73
N ASN A 96 2.10 -1.87 17.22
CA ASN A 96 1.04 -0.97 17.66
C ASN A 96 0.92 -0.86 19.18
N ARG A 97 1.73 -1.63 19.93
CA ARG A 97 1.94 -1.67 21.39
C ARG A 97 2.41 -3.08 21.79
N PRO A 98 3.72 -3.36 21.85
CA PRO A 98 4.23 -4.68 22.22
C PRO A 98 3.82 -5.07 23.65
N ASP A 99 3.60 -4.09 24.51
CA ASP A 99 3.07 -4.23 25.88
C ASP A 99 1.64 -4.81 25.94
N ARG A 100 0.90 -4.78 24.83
CA ARG A 100 -0.47 -5.30 24.74
C ARG A 100 -0.58 -6.62 23.99
N GLY A 101 0.52 -7.15 23.45
CA GLY A 101 0.53 -8.43 22.74
C GLY A 101 -0.43 -8.49 21.54
N ASP A 102 -0.70 -7.36 20.89
CA ASP A 102 -1.61 -7.34 19.74
C ASP A 102 -0.92 -7.84 18.47
N TRP A 103 -0.99 -9.15 18.27
CA TRP A 103 -0.46 -9.84 17.09
C TRP A 103 -1.52 -9.96 15.98
N SER A 104 -2.46 -9.02 15.91
CA SER A 104 -3.59 -9.10 14.99
C SER A 104 -3.15 -9.09 13.51
N ALA A 105 -3.47 -10.18 12.81
CA ALA A 105 -3.35 -10.25 11.36
C ALA A 105 -4.24 -9.23 10.67
N THR A 106 -5.42 -8.93 11.25
CA THR A 106 -6.36 -7.94 10.70
C THR A 106 -5.83 -6.52 10.84
N ALA A 107 -5.22 -6.16 11.97
CA ALA A 107 -4.59 -4.85 12.13
C ALA A 107 -3.40 -4.68 11.18
N THR A 108 -2.66 -5.77 10.94
CA THR A 108 -1.61 -5.79 9.92
C THR A 108 -2.20 -5.61 8.52
N ALA A 109 -3.29 -6.30 8.21
CA ALA A 109 -3.97 -6.21 6.93
C ALA A 109 -4.47 -4.79 6.63
N THR A 110 -5.20 -4.16 7.56
CA THR A 110 -5.73 -2.80 7.36
C THR A 110 -4.63 -1.75 7.23
N LYS A 111 -3.48 -1.96 7.90
CA LYS A 111 -2.31 -1.11 7.72
C LYS A 111 -1.66 -1.30 6.34
N SER A 112 -1.48 -2.54 5.89
CA SER A 112 -0.95 -2.85 4.54
C SER A 112 -1.84 -2.30 3.44
N GLU A 113 -3.16 -2.40 3.62
CA GLU A 113 -4.19 -1.78 2.81
C GLU A 113 -3.98 -0.27 2.61
N GLY A 114 -3.81 0.49 3.70
CA GLY A 114 -3.48 1.92 3.64
C GLY A 114 -2.13 2.20 2.96
N LEU A 115 -1.11 1.37 3.23
CA LEU A 115 0.21 1.52 2.61
C LEU A 115 0.19 1.32 1.09
N CYS A 116 -0.58 0.37 0.57
CA CYS A 116 -0.77 0.26 -0.87
C CYS A 116 -1.44 1.50 -1.47
N ALA A 117 -2.37 2.12 -0.74
CA ALA A 117 -3.08 3.30 -1.22
C ALA A 117 -2.08 4.45 -1.40
N VAL A 118 -1.16 4.62 -0.44
CA VAL A 118 -0.02 5.55 -0.57
C VAL A 118 0.93 5.15 -1.70
N TYR A 119 1.26 3.87 -1.84
CA TYR A 119 2.09 3.38 -2.94
C TYR A 119 1.50 3.77 -4.31
N SER A 120 0.20 3.52 -4.49
CA SER A 120 -0.52 3.82 -5.73
C SER A 120 -0.61 5.32 -5.98
N LEU A 121 -0.92 6.11 -4.95
CA LEU A 121 -0.93 7.58 -5.00
C LEU A 121 0.40 8.12 -5.53
N LEU A 122 1.50 7.66 -4.92
CA LEU A 122 2.82 8.12 -5.32
C LEU A 122 3.11 7.71 -6.78
N ALA A 123 2.73 6.49 -7.18
CA ALA A 123 3.03 5.96 -8.52
C ALA A 123 2.33 6.78 -9.61
N GLU A 124 1.11 7.25 -9.32
CA GLU A 124 0.34 8.11 -10.22
C GLU A 124 0.93 9.53 -10.36
N GLN A 125 1.56 10.06 -9.31
CA GLN A 125 2.09 11.43 -9.31
C GLN A 125 3.41 11.59 -10.08
N GLN A 126 4.07 10.50 -10.49
CA GLN A 126 5.33 10.48 -11.25
C GLN A 126 6.48 11.31 -10.65
N GLN A 127 6.35 11.75 -9.41
CA GLN A 127 7.34 12.49 -8.63
C GLN A 127 7.60 11.70 -7.36
N GLN A 128 8.55 10.78 -7.43
CA GLN A 128 8.81 9.88 -6.31
C GLN A 128 10.29 9.80 -5.99
N ASP A 129 10.59 9.93 -4.71
CA ASP A 129 11.80 9.38 -4.14
C ASP A 129 11.74 7.84 -4.24
N ALA A 130 12.53 7.26 -5.14
CA ALA A 130 12.56 5.82 -5.39
C ALA A 130 12.84 5.00 -4.12
N SER A 131 13.58 5.57 -3.15
CA SER A 131 13.87 4.89 -1.90
C SER A 131 12.62 4.73 -1.03
N VAL A 132 11.72 5.72 -1.05
CA VAL A 132 10.44 5.67 -0.32
C VAL A 132 9.54 4.61 -0.93
N VAL A 133 9.44 4.57 -2.26
CA VAL A 133 8.60 3.59 -2.97
C VAL A 133 9.08 2.17 -2.74
N GLU A 134 10.39 1.94 -2.81
CA GLU A 134 11.01 0.64 -2.53
C GLU A 134 10.78 0.22 -1.07
N SER A 135 10.94 1.16 -0.13
CA SER A 135 10.67 0.92 1.29
C SER A 135 9.21 0.50 1.50
N LEU A 136 8.26 1.23 0.93
CA LEU A 136 6.83 0.90 1.02
C LEU A 136 6.52 -0.47 0.43
N TYR A 137 7.09 -0.79 -0.73
CA TYR A 137 6.90 -2.10 -1.35
C TYR A 137 7.30 -3.23 -0.40
N ARG A 138 8.51 -3.16 0.17
CA ARG A 138 9.00 -4.17 1.13
C ARG A 138 8.14 -4.23 2.38
N THR A 139 7.75 -3.07 2.92
CA THR A 139 6.89 -2.99 4.10
C THR A 139 5.54 -3.67 3.86
N ILE A 140 4.93 -3.47 2.68
CA ILE A 140 3.68 -4.15 2.31
C ILE A 140 3.92 -5.66 2.19
N GLN A 141 5.00 -6.09 1.52
CA GLN A 141 5.34 -7.50 1.37
C GLN A 141 5.51 -8.21 2.72
N TYR A 142 6.21 -7.59 3.66
CA TYR A 142 6.40 -8.15 5.01
C TYR A 142 5.08 -8.25 5.76
N GLY A 143 4.26 -7.20 5.70
CA GLY A 143 2.93 -7.20 6.33
C GLY A 143 2.03 -8.29 5.78
N VAL A 144 2.00 -8.47 4.46
CA VAL A 144 1.26 -9.56 3.81
C VAL A 144 1.83 -10.94 4.12
N SER A 145 3.16 -11.05 4.23
CA SER A 145 3.80 -12.31 4.60
C SER A 145 3.37 -12.77 6.00
N TYR A 146 3.27 -11.84 6.96
CA TYR A 146 2.69 -12.14 8.29
C TYR A 146 1.25 -12.64 8.19
N GLN A 147 0.40 -11.95 7.42
CA GLN A 147 -1.01 -12.29 7.26
C GLN A 147 -1.21 -13.73 6.75
N LEU A 148 -0.40 -14.15 5.77
CA LEU A 148 -0.43 -15.52 5.23
C LEU A 148 -0.09 -16.60 6.27
N GLN A 149 0.59 -16.25 7.37
CA GLN A 149 0.83 -17.18 8.49
C GLN A 149 -0.45 -17.43 9.30
N ALA A 150 -1.36 -16.46 9.36
CA ALA A 150 -2.65 -16.58 10.04
C ALA A 150 -3.74 -17.23 9.17
N GLN A 151 -3.43 -17.61 7.93
CA GLN A 151 -4.37 -18.31 7.05
C GLN A 151 -4.62 -19.73 7.55
N LEU A 152 -5.90 -20.09 7.68
CA LEU A 152 -6.33 -21.42 8.10
C LEU A 152 -6.13 -22.43 6.98
N ARG A 153 -5.16 -23.32 7.17
CA ARG A 153 -4.82 -24.41 6.26
C ARG A 153 -5.65 -25.65 6.57
N LEU A 154 -5.49 -26.68 5.74
CA LEU A 154 -6.26 -27.93 5.82
C LEU A 154 -6.19 -28.53 7.23
N GLU A 155 -5.01 -28.58 7.83
CA GLU A 155 -4.76 -29.18 9.14
C GLU A 155 -5.52 -28.45 10.25
N GLN A 156 -5.60 -27.13 10.18
CA GLN A 156 -6.31 -26.29 11.15
C GLN A 156 -7.82 -26.35 10.93
N ALA A 157 -8.27 -26.37 9.68
CA ALA A 157 -9.69 -26.39 9.32
C ALA A 157 -10.42 -27.63 9.85
N LEU A 158 -9.74 -28.77 9.99
CA LEU A 158 -10.31 -30.02 10.51
C LEU A 158 -10.86 -29.91 11.93
N TYR A 159 -10.39 -28.94 12.72
CA TYR A 159 -10.86 -28.72 14.09
C TYR A 159 -12.14 -27.86 14.17
N TYR A 160 -12.66 -27.37 13.04
CA TYR A 160 -13.88 -26.56 13.00
C TYR A 160 -15.11 -27.40 12.70
N LYS A 161 -16.28 -26.94 13.17
CA LYS A 161 -17.58 -27.60 12.91
C LYS A 161 -17.87 -27.78 11.42
N ASN A 162 -17.37 -26.89 10.57
CA ASN A 162 -17.53 -26.97 9.12
C ASN A 162 -16.18 -26.64 8.43
N PRO A 163 -15.29 -27.63 8.26
CA PRO A 163 -13.95 -27.42 7.72
C PRO A 163 -13.96 -26.79 6.32
N ALA A 164 -14.89 -27.20 5.46
CA ALA A 164 -14.99 -26.70 4.09
C ALA A 164 -15.28 -25.20 4.01
N ARG A 165 -15.95 -24.63 5.01
CA ARG A 165 -16.27 -23.19 5.05
C ARG A 165 -15.15 -22.31 5.58
N ILE A 166 -14.20 -22.88 6.32
CA ILE A 166 -13.14 -22.12 6.99
C ILE A 166 -11.79 -22.23 6.31
N LEU A 167 -11.62 -23.20 5.41
CA LEU A 167 -10.40 -23.38 4.63
C LEU A 167 -10.07 -22.09 3.87
N GLY A 168 -8.86 -21.57 4.09
CA GLY A 168 -8.38 -20.33 3.47
C GLY A 168 -8.86 -19.04 4.15
N ALA A 169 -9.72 -19.11 5.17
CA ALA A 169 -10.06 -17.96 6.01
C ALA A 169 -8.85 -17.54 6.87
N PHE A 170 -8.95 -16.37 7.50
CA PHE A 170 -7.89 -15.86 8.37
C PHE A 170 -8.32 -15.88 9.83
N GLY A 171 -7.44 -16.39 10.69
CA GLY A 171 -7.55 -16.27 12.14
C GLY A 171 -7.26 -14.85 12.60
N ARG A 172 -7.52 -14.58 13.88
CA ARG A 172 -7.18 -13.29 14.51
C ARG A 172 -5.68 -13.01 14.45
N SER A 173 -4.88 -14.03 14.76
CA SER A 173 -3.41 -13.99 14.75
C SER A 173 -2.85 -15.39 14.47
N ILE A 174 -1.53 -15.54 14.45
CA ILE A 174 -0.88 -16.84 14.35
C ILE A 174 -1.08 -17.73 15.60
N HIS A 175 -1.52 -17.13 16.71
CA HIS A 175 -1.73 -17.80 18.00
C HIS A 175 -3.20 -17.93 18.40
N ASP A 176 -4.10 -17.21 17.73
CA ASP A 176 -5.54 -17.24 17.96
C ASP A 176 -6.28 -17.50 16.64
N SER A 177 -6.78 -18.73 16.53
CA SER A 177 -7.50 -19.20 15.34
C SER A 177 -8.97 -18.74 15.30
N SER A 178 -9.44 -17.95 16.27
CA SER A 178 -10.79 -17.38 16.19
C SER A 178 -10.95 -16.57 14.90
N THR A 179 -12.10 -16.75 14.24
CA THR A 179 -12.35 -16.18 12.92
C THR A 179 -13.55 -15.25 12.96
N ARG A 180 -13.46 -14.15 12.23
CA ARG A 180 -14.59 -13.30 11.87
C ARG A 180 -14.53 -12.98 10.38
N ASN A 181 -15.67 -12.61 9.80
CA ASN A 181 -15.73 -12.27 8.37
C ASN A 181 -14.81 -11.08 8.04
N ASP A 182 -14.74 -10.08 8.92
CA ASP A 182 -13.86 -8.91 8.74
C ASP A 182 -12.39 -9.29 8.74
N TYR A 183 -11.97 -10.32 9.48
CA TYR A 183 -10.59 -10.80 9.44
C TYR A 183 -10.24 -11.29 8.04
N THR A 184 -11.10 -12.12 7.46
CA THR A 184 -10.88 -12.64 6.11
C THR A 184 -11.00 -11.54 5.05
N GLN A 185 -11.92 -10.58 5.23
CA GLN A 185 -12.12 -9.48 4.28
C GLN A 185 -10.88 -8.58 4.18
N HIS A 186 -10.34 -8.11 5.30
CA HIS A 186 -9.16 -7.24 5.26
C HIS A 186 -7.91 -7.96 4.79
N ASN A 187 -7.68 -9.20 5.23
CA ASN A 187 -6.53 -9.98 4.77
C ASN A 187 -6.63 -10.30 3.28
N LEU A 188 -7.82 -10.56 2.74
CA LEU A 188 -7.98 -10.72 1.29
C LEU A 188 -7.82 -9.39 0.55
N GLY A 189 -8.33 -8.30 1.11
CA GLY A 189 -8.18 -6.94 0.59
C GLY A 189 -6.71 -6.57 0.41
N SER A 190 -5.90 -6.73 1.45
CA SER A 190 -4.45 -6.48 1.42
C SER A 190 -3.70 -7.38 0.42
N LEU A 191 -4.12 -8.64 0.23
CA LEU A 191 -3.51 -9.54 -0.75
C LEU A 191 -3.77 -9.07 -2.19
N VAL A 192 -5.02 -8.72 -2.50
CA VAL A 192 -5.39 -8.15 -3.81
C VAL A 192 -4.67 -6.83 -4.05
N CYS A 193 -4.52 -6.05 -2.99
CA CYS A 193 -3.82 -4.78 -2.96
C CYS A 193 -2.32 -4.94 -3.27
N LEU A 194 -1.62 -5.88 -2.64
CA LEU A 194 -0.23 -6.20 -2.96
C LEU A 194 -0.09 -6.69 -4.40
N LYS A 195 -1.00 -7.55 -4.89
CA LYS A 195 -1.01 -7.96 -6.30
C LYS A 195 -1.05 -6.74 -7.23
N ARG A 196 -1.88 -5.74 -6.91
CA ARG A 196 -1.95 -4.51 -7.69
C ARG A 196 -0.65 -3.70 -7.64
N VAL A 197 -0.05 -3.58 -6.47
CA VAL A 197 1.26 -2.93 -6.28
C VAL A 197 2.34 -3.61 -7.13
N MET A 198 2.36 -4.94 -7.18
CA MET A 198 3.29 -5.70 -8.02
C MET A 198 3.09 -5.42 -9.51
N GLU A 199 1.84 -5.40 -9.99
CA GLU A 199 1.52 -5.06 -11.39
C GLU A 199 1.96 -3.64 -11.77
N ILE A 200 1.74 -2.65 -10.88
CA ILE A 200 2.17 -1.27 -11.09
C ILE A 200 3.69 -1.22 -11.22
N ARG A 201 4.40 -1.89 -10.30
CA ARG A 201 5.86 -1.94 -10.29
C ARG A 201 6.41 -2.56 -11.57
N GLU A 202 5.90 -3.72 -11.98
CA GLU A 202 6.31 -4.39 -13.22
C GLU A 202 6.09 -3.48 -14.45
N GLY A 203 4.97 -2.74 -14.48
CA GLY A 203 4.70 -1.75 -15.51
C GLY A 203 5.73 -0.60 -15.54
N ILE A 204 6.09 -0.06 -14.38
CA ILE A 204 7.12 0.99 -14.25
C ILE A 204 8.48 0.47 -14.73
N GLU A 205 8.89 -0.71 -14.28
CA GLU A 205 10.17 -1.33 -14.65
C GLU A 205 10.25 -1.60 -16.16
N SER A 206 9.15 -2.04 -16.79
CA SER A 206 9.08 -2.22 -18.24
C SER A 206 9.27 -0.91 -19.00
N LEU A 207 8.59 0.16 -18.58
CA LEU A 207 8.70 1.49 -19.23
C LEU A 207 10.12 2.07 -19.11
N GLN A 208 10.78 1.85 -17.98
CA GLN A 208 12.15 2.30 -17.76
C GLN A 208 13.14 1.58 -18.70
N LYS A 209 12.98 0.26 -18.88
CA LYS A 209 13.80 -0.53 -19.82
C LYS A 209 13.61 -0.05 -21.25
N ASP A 210 12.36 0.15 -21.68
CA ASP A 210 12.06 0.65 -23.03
C ASP A 210 12.69 2.03 -23.29
N THR A 211 12.67 2.91 -22.29
CA THR A 211 13.24 4.26 -22.39
C THR A 211 14.77 4.21 -22.50
N GLU A 212 15.43 3.35 -21.72
CA GLU A 212 16.88 3.19 -21.77
C GLU A 212 17.34 2.56 -23.09
N GLU A 213 16.62 1.56 -23.59
CA GLU A 213 16.88 0.98 -24.91
C GLU A 213 16.74 2.01 -26.05
N GLN A 214 15.71 2.87 -25.98
CA GLN A 214 15.53 3.95 -26.95
C GLN A 214 16.65 4.99 -26.88
N ARG A 215 17.09 5.35 -25.67
CA ARG A 215 18.20 6.26 -25.44
C ARG A 215 19.50 5.70 -26.00
N GLN A 216 19.79 4.42 -25.74
CA GLN A 216 20.98 3.74 -26.23
C GLN A 216 21.02 3.69 -27.76
N LYS A 217 19.91 3.31 -28.41
CA LYS A 217 19.77 3.32 -29.87
C LYS A 217 19.98 4.71 -30.48
N ARG A 218 19.54 5.77 -29.78
CA ARG A 218 19.77 7.15 -30.22
C ARG A 218 21.25 7.52 -30.16
N LEU A 219 21.94 7.19 -29.08
CA LEU A 219 23.37 7.45 -28.91
C LEU A 219 24.21 6.69 -29.96
N GLU A 220 23.85 5.45 -30.27
CA GLU A 220 24.50 4.65 -31.31
C GLU A 220 24.37 5.30 -32.69
N ARG A 221 23.18 5.79 -33.06
CA ARG A 221 22.98 6.54 -34.32
C ARG A 221 23.79 7.84 -34.37
N GLU A 222 23.81 8.60 -33.28
CA GLU A 222 24.60 9.84 -33.18
C GLU A 222 26.11 9.55 -33.32
N GLN A 223 26.60 8.42 -32.80
CA GLN A 223 27.99 7.98 -32.99
C GLN A 223 28.29 7.52 -34.43
N GLU A 224 27.39 6.76 -35.04
CA GLU A 224 27.51 6.35 -36.45
C GLU A 224 27.52 7.56 -37.39
N GLU A 225 26.69 8.58 -37.13
CA GLU A 225 26.67 9.83 -37.89
C GLU A 225 28.01 10.57 -37.76
N LEU A 226 28.55 10.71 -36.55
CA LEU A 226 29.86 11.36 -36.32
C LEU A 226 31.02 10.64 -37.03
N GLN A 227 31.02 9.30 -37.05
CA GLN A 227 32.04 8.52 -37.75
C GLN A 227 32.01 8.68 -39.27
N ASN A 228 30.84 9.02 -39.85
CA ASN A 228 30.70 9.23 -41.29
C ASN A 228 31.15 10.64 -41.75
N TYR A 229 31.48 11.56 -40.83
CA TYR A 229 31.95 12.90 -41.13
C TYR A 229 33.49 13.06 -41.07
N GLU A 230 34.23 12.04 -40.65
CA GLU A 230 35.71 11.98 -40.66
C GLU A 230 36.27 11.31 -41.91
#